data_AF-A0A6L4ZTW3-F1
#
_entry.id   AF-A0A6L4ZTW3-F1
#
_cell.length_a   1.000
_cell.length_b   1.000
_cell.length_c   1.000
_cell.angle_alpha   90.00
_cell.angle_beta   90.00
_cell.angle_gamma   90.00
#
_symmetry.space_group_name_H-M   'P 1'
#
loop_
_entity.id
_entity.type
_entity.pdbx_description
1 polymer ?
#
loop_
_entity_poly.entity_id
_entity_poly.type
_entity_poly.pdbx_seq_one_letter_code
_entity_poly.pdbx_strand_id
1 'polypeptide(L)'
;MSKNKELGFSLVELLVGVALLLVILAPLLSFMKSAQDLRSTSYRLTDVEQNARAALLLIGRDLQNAGYNFPPKIDLTGGSNLVSPLLGTGGSAINNLYPLIPGNNVNRVDTTNSVNGAVVQNLTDQITLVYTNQIFNNGLPLVGRVNAAGTQFTLLAGNNFNSQSLLYTGDYCVLNTGQNNAIGIVNGNTSSGGTIINFSGGAGLNTLDPQTLNRVVTLYNFYFVTYFVDSKGNLIRREHLSPPHTSAVGHTTFTPRTLSPETTTYSCGTGNVCYYDNIIATGVEDLQFSYLLTERKLTTGGAFLTTGPVNDPGFYGSTANQGVQSTEYRMLDIRRVNVSIKVRAQERDLKIKDPYNNKMGYLYRFSLDGSYNTRNFYGANYKPITP
;
A
#
# COMPACT_ATOMS: atom_id res chain seq x y z
N MET A 1 -50.44 -31.13 66.83
CA MET A 1 -49.49 -30.36 65.99
C MET A 1 -48.65 -29.47 66.91
N SER A 2 -47.33 -29.51 66.81
CA SER A 2 -46.48 -28.52 67.47
C SER A 2 -46.57 -27.19 66.70
N LYS A 3 -46.83 -26.07 67.38
CA LYS A 3 -46.57 -24.75 66.81
C LYS A 3 -45.09 -24.45 67.02
N ASN A 4 -44.28 -24.61 65.98
CA ASN A 4 -42.93 -24.09 65.96
C ASN A 4 -43.00 -22.58 66.19
N LYS A 5 -42.18 -22.06 67.11
CA LYS A 5 -42.05 -20.62 67.33
C LYS A 5 -41.04 -20.09 66.32
N GLU A 6 -41.54 -19.54 65.22
CA GLU A 6 -40.76 -18.73 64.28
C GLU A 6 -40.08 -17.61 65.07
N LEU A 7 -38.75 -17.69 65.24
CA LEU A 7 -37.96 -16.62 65.84
C LEU A 7 -37.58 -15.63 64.75
N GLY A 8 -38.23 -14.47 64.76
CA GLY A 8 -37.91 -13.37 63.85
C GLY A 8 -36.48 -12.86 64.07
N PHE A 9 -35.80 -12.56 62.96
CA PHE A 9 -34.42 -12.05 62.94
C PHE A 9 -34.30 -10.75 63.76
N SER A 10 -33.24 -10.62 64.57
CA SER A 10 -32.93 -9.37 65.25
C SER A 10 -32.43 -8.32 64.26
N LEU A 11 -32.78 -7.06 64.50
CA LEU A 11 -32.26 -5.91 63.75
C LEU A 11 -30.73 -5.85 63.81
N VAL A 12 -30.13 -6.26 64.94
CA VAL A 12 -28.67 -6.33 65.12
C VAL A 12 -28.05 -7.43 64.25
N GLU A 13 -28.67 -8.61 64.18
CA GLU A 13 -28.19 -9.73 63.34
C GLU A 13 -28.26 -9.36 61.85
N LEU A 14 -29.32 -8.65 61.43
CA LEU A 14 -29.45 -8.14 60.07
C LEU A 14 -28.35 -7.11 59.74
N LEU A 15 -28.06 -6.18 60.66
CA LEU A 15 -27.02 -5.17 60.47
C LEU A 15 -25.62 -5.81 60.38
N VAL A 16 -25.31 -6.78 61.24
CA VAL A 16 -24.06 -7.56 61.17
C VAL A 16 -23.98 -8.36 59.86
N GLY A 17 -25.08 -8.99 59.43
CA GLY A 17 -25.15 -9.72 58.16
C GLY A 17 -24.86 -8.83 56.94
N VAL A 18 -25.44 -7.63 56.90
CA VAL A 18 -25.16 -6.63 55.83
C VAL A 18 -23.71 -6.15 55.89
N ALA A 19 -23.15 -5.90 57.08
CA ALA A 19 -21.76 -5.49 57.23
C ALA A 19 -20.78 -6.57 56.72
N LEU A 20 -20.99 -7.84 57.08
CA LEU A 20 -20.18 -8.96 56.58
C LEU A 20 -20.33 -9.15 55.07
N LEU A 21 -21.55 -9.01 54.52
CA LEU A 21 -21.77 -9.07 53.08
C LEU A 21 -20.97 -7.98 52.34
N LEU A 22 -20.98 -6.74 52.83
CA LEU A 22 -20.22 -5.64 52.21
C LEU A 22 -18.70 -5.88 52.26
N VAL A 23 -18.18 -6.40 53.38
CA VAL A 23 -16.75 -6.76 53.52
C VAL A 23 -16.33 -7.85 52.53
N ILE A 24 -17.19 -8.81 52.23
CA ILE A 24 -16.93 -9.89 51.24
C ILE A 24 -17.10 -9.37 49.80
N LEU A 25 -18.07 -8.49 49.56
CA LEU A 25 -18.46 -8.05 48.23
C LEU A 25 -17.50 -6.98 47.65
N ALA A 26 -16.88 -6.15 48.49
CA ALA A 26 -15.87 -5.17 48.07
C ALA A 26 -14.65 -5.77 47.32
N PRO A 27 -13.91 -6.77 47.85
CA PRO A 27 -12.81 -7.39 47.12
C PRO A 27 -13.29 -8.17 45.89
N LEU A 28 -14.51 -8.74 45.92
CA LEU A 28 -15.09 -9.44 44.78
C LEU A 28 -15.36 -8.49 43.60
N LEU A 29 -15.93 -7.31 43.84
CA LEU A 29 -16.09 -6.27 42.81
C LEU A 29 -14.74 -5.78 42.27
N SER A 30 -13.74 -5.60 43.13
CA SER A 30 -12.38 -5.22 42.72
C SER A 30 -11.75 -6.27 41.79
N PHE A 31 -11.88 -7.55 42.14
CA PHE A 31 -11.42 -8.66 41.32
C PHE A 31 -12.17 -8.73 39.97
N MET A 32 -13.51 -8.57 39.98
CA MET A 32 -14.31 -8.55 38.75
C MET A 32 -13.89 -7.42 37.80
N LYS A 33 -13.61 -6.22 38.32
CA LYS A 33 -13.11 -5.11 37.51
C LYS A 33 -11.74 -5.44 36.90
N SER A 34 -10.80 -5.93 37.71
CA SER A 34 -9.48 -6.35 37.24
C SER A 34 -9.54 -7.42 36.14
N ALA A 35 -10.45 -8.40 36.28
CA ALA A 35 -10.69 -9.43 35.27
C ALA A 35 -11.30 -8.87 33.97
N GLN A 36 -12.20 -7.90 34.06
CA GLN A 36 -12.74 -7.19 32.89
C GLN A 36 -11.68 -6.36 32.16
N ASP A 37 -10.87 -5.60 32.90
CA ASP A 37 -9.74 -4.82 32.37
C ASP A 37 -8.72 -5.72 31.67
N LEU A 38 -8.32 -6.83 32.30
CA LEU A 38 -7.42 -7.81 31.70
C LEU A 38 -7.99 -8.37 30.40
N ARG A 39 -9.24 -8.86 30.42
CA ARG A 39 -9.92 -9.43 29.25
C ARG A 39 -10.05 -8.43 28.09
N SER A 40 -10.37 -7.17 28.39
CA SER A 40 -10.40 -6.07 27.42
C SER A 40 -9.04 -5.88 26.73
N THR A 41 -7.94 -5.84 27.50
CA THR A 41 -6.60 -5.68 26.90
C THR A 41 -6.15 -6.90 26.10
N SER A 42 -6.56 -8.12 26.47
CA SER A 42 -6.22 -9.34 25.73
C SER A 42 -6.94 -9.42 24.38
N TYR A 43 -8.22 -9.02 24.31
CA TYR A 43 -8.93 -8.93 23.03
C TYR A 43 -8.27 -7.90 22.11
N ARG A 44 -8.04 -6.67 22.60
CA ARG A 44 -7.41 -5.60 21.80
C ARG A 44 -6.02 -5.97 21.26
N LEU A 45 -5.23 -6.74 22.02
CA LEU A 45 -3.97 -7.29 21.53
C LEU A 45 -4.20 -8.30 20.38
N THR A 46 -5.14 -9.23 20.58
CA THR A 46 -5.53 -10.22 19.57
C THR A 46 -6.07 -9.58 18.29
N ASP A 47 -6.84 -8.50 18.41
CA ASP A 47 -7.40 -7.75 17.27
C ASP A 47 -6.28 -7.11 16.43
N VAL A 48 -5.29 -6.49 17.09
CA VAL A 48 -4.10 -5.91 16.42
C VAL A 48 -3.24 -7.00 15.78
N GLU A 49 -3.03 -8.15 16.44
CA GLU A 49 -2.33 -9.32 15.87
C GLU A 49 -3.03 -9.85 14.60
N GLN A 50 -4.37 -9.98 14.64
CA GLN A 50 -5.15 -10.46 13.50
C GLN A 50 -5.15 -9.47 12.34
N ASN A 51 -5.34 -8.18 12.61
CA ASN A 51 -5.32 -7.12 11.60
C ASN A 51 -3.95 -7.02 10.91
N ALA A 52 -2.85 -7.00 11.67
CA ALA A 52 -1.50 -6.95 11.11
C ALA A 52 -1.15 -8.22 10.30
N ARG A 53 -1.65 -9.40 10.71
CA ARG A 53 -1.53 -10.64 9.91
C ARG A 53 -2.36 -10.59 8.62
N ALA A 54 -3.58 -10.05 8.67
CA ALA A 54 -4.42 -9.86 7.49
C ALA A 54 -3.78 -8.87 6.50
N ALA A 55 -3.19 -7.79 7.01
CA ALA A 55 -2.44 -6.82 6.22
C ALA A 55 -1.22 -7.45 5.52
N LEU A 56 -0.43 -8.28 6.21
CA LEU A 56 0.66 -9.04 5.59
C LEU A 56 0.17 -9.98 4.48
N LEU A 57 -0.92 -10.71 4.69
CA LEU A 57 -1.50 -11.59 3.67
C LEU A 57 -1.98 -10.78 2.45
N LEU A 58 -2.55 -9.60 2.68
CA LEU A 58 -3.00 -8.69 1.62
C LEU A 58 -1.82 -8.11 0.82
N ILE A 59 -0.79 -7.59 1.50
CA ILE A 59 0.47 -7.13 0.88
C ILE A 59 1.12 -8.27 0.09
N GLY A 60 1.17 -9.49 0.66
CA GLY A 60 1.78 -10.65 0.02
C GLY A 60 1.05 -11.16 -1.22
N ARG A 61 -0.28 -11.09 -1.24
CA ARG A 61 -1.12 -11.36 -2.42
C ARG A 61 -0.88 -10.31 -3.49
N ASP A 62 -0.89 -9.05 -3.10
CA ASP A 62 -0.78 -7.92 -4.02
C ASP A 62 0.64 -7.87 -4.62
N LEU A 63 1.70 -8.13 -3.84
CA LEU A 63 3.08 -8.31 -4.32
C LEU A 63 3.26 -9.43 -5.36
N GLN A 64 2.48 -10.53 -5.25
CA GLN A 64 2.53 -11.63 -6.23
C GLN A 64 1.83 -11.30 -7.55
N ASN A 65 0.90 -10.35 -7.53
CA ASN A 65 0.14 -9.87 -8.69
C ASN A 65 0.75 -8.59 -9.31
N ALA A 66 1.61 -7.88 -8.57
CA ALA A 66 2.28 -6.66 -9.02
C ALA A 66 3.13 -6.96 -10.26
N GLY A 67 3.00 -6.11 -11.29
CA GLY A 67 3.68 -6.27 -12.56
C GLY A 67 3.20 -7.41 -13.46
N TYR A 68 2.12 -8.12 -13.12
CA TYR A 68 1.47 -9.01 -14.07
C TYR A 68 1.06 -8.24 -15.33
N ASN A 69 1.41 -8.76 -16.51
CA ASN A 69 1.26 -8.09 -17.82
C ASN A 69 1.92 -6.69 -17.97
N PHE A 70 2.73 -6.24 -17.00
CA PHE A 70 3.46 -4.97 -17.08
C PHE A 70 4.87 -5.18 -17.67
N PRO A 71 5.38 -4.29 -18.53
CA PRO A 71 6.72 -4.43 -19.07
C PRO A 71 7.81 -4.28 -17.98
N PRO A 72 8.92 -5.05 -18.04
CA PRO A 72 10.00 -5.00 -17.04
C PRO A 72 10.59 -3.62 -16.69
N LYS A 73 10.55 -2.69 -17.64
CA LYS A 73 10.97 -1.28 -17.51
C LYS A 73 10.18 -0.47 -18.52
N ILE A 74 9.65 0.68 -18.12
CA ILE A 74 9.26 1.76 -19.03
C ILE A 74 10.29 2.88 -18.87
N ASP A 75 10.82 3.38 -19.97
CA ASP A 75 11.77 4.49 -19.95
C ASP A 75 11.02 5.82 -19.82
N LEU A 76 11.44 6.67 -18.89
CA LEU A 76 10.84 7.97 -18.60
C LEU A 76 11.77 9.14 -18.95
N THR A 77 12.89 8.88 -19.65
CA THR A 77 13.79 9.92 -20.13
C THR A 77 13.02 10.95 -20.97
N GLY A 78 13.17 12.22 -20.60
CA GLY A 78 12.22 13.29 -20.93
C GLY A 78 11.66 14.03 -19.69
N GLY A 79 11.95 13.55 -18.48
CA GLY A 79 11.71 14.31 -17.23
C GLY A 79 10.25 14.36 -16.80
N SER A 80 9.51 13.27 -17.00
CA SER A 80 8.06 13.28 -16.80
C SER A 80 7.67 13.11 -15.33
N ASN A 81 7.08 14.17 -14.76
CA ASN A 81 6.59 14.21 -13.38
C ASN A 81 5.33 13.33 -13.12
N LEU A 82 4.85 12.55 -14.10
CA LEU A 82 3.71 11.63 -14.03
C LEU A 82 3.60 10.84 -12.71
N VAL A 83 4.75 10.37 -12.23
CA VAL A 83 4.87 9.48 -11.07
C VAL A 83 5.37 10.18 -9.81
N SER A 84 5.70 11.48 -9.88
CA SER A 84 6.13 12.27 -8.71
C SER A 84 5.09 12.29 -7.57
N PRO A 85 3.77 12.42 -7.81
CA PRO A 85 2.75 12.30 -6.76
C PRO A 85 2.70 10.92 -6.08
N LEU A 86 3.24 9.88 -6.71
CA LEU A 86 3.24 8.49 -6.23
C LEU A 86 4.51 8.10 -5.46
N LEU A 87 5.53 8.97 -5.51
CA LEU A 87 6.81 8.82 -4.81
C LEU A 87 6.83 9.51 -3.44
N GLY A 88 5.82 10.33 -3.13
CA GLY A 88 5.75 11.13 -1.91
C GLY A 88 6.57 12.42 -1.96
N THR A 89 6.49 13.21 -0.90
CA THR A 89 7.14 14.53 -0.82
C THR A 89 8.66 14.43 -0.85
N GLY A 90 9.28 14.99 -1.89
CA GLY A 90 10.74 15.00 -2.07
C GLY A 90 11.28 13.93 -3.02
N GLY A 91 10.42 13.10 -3.62
CA GLY A 91 10.84 12.12 -4.62
C GLY A 91 11.51 12.78 -5.83
N SER A 92 12.76 12.40 -6.11
CA SER A 92 13.48 12.80 -7.32
C SER A 92 12.81 12.22 -8.57
N ALA A 93 12.92 12.90 -9.71
CA ALA A 93 12.37 12.40 -10.97
C ALA A 93 13.03 11.06 -11.36
N ILE A 94 12.24 9.98 -11.36
CA ILE A 94 12.74 8.66 -11.76
C ILE A 94 12.79 8.56 -13.29
N ASN A 95 13.95 8.20 -13.83
CA ASN A 95 14.15 8.03 -15.28
C ASN A 95 13.54 6.71 -15.81
N ASN A 96 13.04 5.84 -14.93
CA ASN A 96 12.53 4.51 -15.27
C ASN A 96 11.35 4.17 -14.36
N LEU A 97 10.23 3.71 -14.92
CA LEU A 97 9.14 3.09 -14.17
C LEU A 97 9.32 1.57 -14.17
N TYR A 98 9.16 0.98 -13.00
CA TYR A 98 9.19 -0.45 -12.73
C TYR A 98 7.85 -0.88 -12.11
N PRO A 99 7.46 -2.17 -12.19
CA PRO A 99 6.19 -2.66 -11.61
C PRO A 99 6.14 -2.63 -10.07
N LEU A 100 7.30 -2.43 -9.45
CA LEU A 100 7.53 -2.22 -8.03
C LEU A 100 8.19 -0.85 -7.89
N ILE A 101 7.88 -0.10 -6.84
CA ILE A 101 8.52 1.20 -6.56
C ILE A 101 8.72 1.31 -5.04
N PRO A 102 9.96 1.22 -4.52
CA PRO A 102 10.24 1.43 -3.12
C PRO A 102 10.19 2.92 -2.77
N GLY A 103 9.76 3.26 -1.56
CA GLY A 103 10.00 4.56 -0.95
C GLY A 103 10.56 4.37 0.46
N ASN A 104 11.86 4.59 0.61
CA ASN A 104 12.60 4.39 1.87
C ASN A 104 12.35 5.54 2.84
N ASN A 105 11.88 5.26 4.07
CA ASN A 105 11.70 6.25 5.15
C ASN A 105 10.90 7.53 4.75
N VAL A 106 9.95 7.42 3.81
CA VAL A 106 9.21 8.57 3.23
C VAL A 106 8.09 9.07 4.15
N ASN A 107 7.46 8.17 4.91
CA ASN A 107 6.33 8.51 5.78
C ASN A 107 6.78 8.64 7.23
N ARG A 108 5.99 9.34 8.05
CA ARG A 108 6.30 9.59 9.47
C ARG A 108 5.16 9.10 10.35
N VAL A 109 5.50 8.28 11.35
CA VAL A 109 4.59 7.75 12.37
C VAL A 109 4.91 8.40 13.72
N ASP A 110 3.91 8.96 14.39
CA ASP A 110 4.09 9.59 15.70
C ASP A 110 3.81 8.56 16.82
N THR A 111 4.87 7.93 17.31
CA THR A 111 4.79 7.01 18.46
C THR A 111 4.93 7.77 19.78
N THR A 112 4.45 7.21 20.89
CA THR A 112 4.65 7.80 22.23
C THR A 112 5.75 7.06 22.98
N ASN A 113 6.79 7.75 23.43
CA ASN A 113 7.82 7.18 24.29
C ASN A 113 7.21 6.77 25.64
N SER A 114 7.38 5.50 26.03
CA SER A 114 6.78 4.94 27.26
C SER A 114 7.41 5.47 28.55
N VAL A 115 8.64 6.01 28.50
CA VAL A 115 9.39 6.48 29.69
C VAL A 115 9.00 7.90 30.10
N ASN A 116 8.84 8.81 29.13
CA ASN A 116 8.57 10.24 29.40
C ASN A 116 7.28 10.78 28.75
N GLY A 117 6.57 9.97 27.95
CA GLY A 117 5.36 10.38 27.25
C GLY A 117 5.57 11.34 26.08
N ALA A 118 6.82 11.61 25.66
CA ALA A 118 7.11 12.46 24.51
C ALA A 118 6.72 11.78 23.19
N VAL A 119 6.32 12.57 22.19
CA VAL A 119 6.12 12.05 20.83
C VAL A 119 7.48 11.80 20.16
N VAL A 120 7.69 10.57 19.70
CA VAL A 120 8.87 10.14 18.95
C VAL A 120 8.43 9.84 17.52
N GLN A 121 9.03 10.60 16.61
CA GLN A 121 8.76 10.54 15.18
C GLN A 121 9.61 9.42 14.58
N ASN A 122 8.98 8.29 14.24
CA ASN A 122 9.62 7.25 13.45
C ASN A 122 9.41 7.59 11.97
N LEU A 123 10.43 7.36 11.14
CA LEU A 123 10.24 7.29 9.70
C LEU A 123 9.91 5.84 9.31
N THR A 124 9.08 5.66 8.28
CA THR A 124 8.61 4.35 7.81
C THR A 124 8.63 4.27 6.29
N ASP A 125 8.82 3.07 5.78
CA ASP A 125 8.83 2.82 4.35
C ASP A 125 7.42 2.89 3.75
N GLN A 126 7.40 3.04 2.43
CA GLN A 126 6.25 2.78 1.59
C GLN A 126 6.66 1.88 0.43
N ILE A 127 5.67 1.23 -0.18
CA ILE A 127 5.85 0.51 -1.44
C ILE A 127 4.67 0.78 -2.37
N THR A 128 4.95 1.22 -3.58
CA THR A 128 3.95 1.41 -4.64
C THR A 128 4.08 0.26 -5.64
N LEU A 129 2.95 -0.37 -5.95
CA LEU A 129 2.82 -1.55 -6.79
C LEU A 129 2.00 -1.19 -8.03
N VAL A 130 2.38 -1.71 -9.20
CA VAL A 130 1.70 -1.42 -10.48
C VAL A 130 0.89 -2.63 -10.96
N TYR A 131 -0.37 -2.42 -11.34
CA TYR A 131 -1.28 -3.46 -11.82
C TYR A 131 -1.90 -3.10 -13.16
N THR A 132 -1.83 -4.00 -14.14
CA THR A 132 -2.76 -3.94 -15.28
C THR A 132 -4.19 -4.09 -14.77
N ASN A 133 -5.08 -3.22 -15.19
CA ASN A 133 -6.50 -3.31 -14.90
C ASN A 133 -7.08 -4.56 -15.60
N GLN A 134 -7.46 -5.58 -14.82
CA GLN A 134 -8.01 -6.83 -15.36
C GLN A 134 -9.49 -6.72 -15.78
N ILE A 135 -10.20 -5.67 -15.34
CA ILE A 135 -11.56 -5.38 -15.81
C ILE A 135 -11.48 -4.78 -17.22
N PHE A 136 -10.53 -3.86 -17.43
CA PHE A 136 -10.26 -3.23 -18.72
C PHE A 136 -10.04 -4.27 -19.81
N ASN A 137 -10.99 -4.35 -20.75
CA ASN A 137 -10.99 -5.32 -21.86
C ASN A 137 -10.73 -6.77 -21.41
N ASN A 138 -11.22 -7.16 -20.22
CA ASN A 138 -10.96 -8.46 -19.58
C ASN A 138 -9.44 -8.80 -19.43
N GLY A 139 -8.60 -7.79 -19.26
CA GLY A 139 -7.14 -7.93 -19.10
C GLY A 139 -6.37 -8.14 -20.40
N LEU A 140 -7.04 -8.11 -21.56
CA LEU A 140 -6.43 -8.16 -22.89
C LEU A 140 -6.05 -6.75 -23.37
N PRO A 141 -4.93 -6.59 -24.11
CA PRO A 141 -4.61 -5.29 -24.69
C PRO A 141 -5.63 -4.88 -25.75
N LEU A 142 -5.87 -3.57 -25.88
CA LEU A 142 -6.45 -3.03 -27.11
C LEU A 142 -5.37 -2.89 -28.17
N VAL A 143 -5.74 -3.08 -29.45
CA VAL A 143 -4.79 -3.02 -30.57
C VAL A 143 -5.07 -1.80 -31.45
N GLY A 144 -4.04 -0.99 -31.70
CA GLY A 144 -4.16 0.28 -32.39
C GLY A 144 -2.89 0.72 -33.11
N ARG A 145 -2.86 2.00 -33.48
CA ARG A 145 -1.72 2.74 -34.04
C ARG A 145 -1.55 4.04 -33.28
N VAL A 146 -0.31 4.47 -33.07
CA VAL A 146 -0.01 5.78 -32.47
C VAL A 146 0.33 6.77 -33.58
N ASN A 147 -0.05 8.05 -33.42
CA ASN A 147 0.31 9.10 -34.37
C ASN A 147 1.81 9.46 -34.29
N ALA A 148 2.37 10.12 -35.30
CA ALA A 148 3.79 10.48 -35.33
C ALA A 148 4.21 11.50 -34.24
N ALA A 149 3.26 12.08 -33.50
CA ALA A 149 3.51 12.96 -32.36
C ALA A 149 3.54 12.20 -31.01
N GLY A 150 3.19 10.90 -31.00
CA GLY A 150 2.98 10.12 -29.77
C GLY A 150 1.66 10.43 -29.03
N THR A 151 0.98 11.53 -29.36
CA THR A 151 -0.13 12.12 -28.57
C THR A 151 -1.48 11.43 -28.74
N GLN A 152 -1.66 10.56 -29.73
CA GLN A 152 -2.94 9.90 -29.99
C GLN A 152 -2.77 8.43 -30.34
N PHE A 153 -3.64 7.58 -29.77
CA PHE A 153 -3.80 6.17 -30.15
C PHE A 153 -5.15 5.98 -30.83
N THR A 154 -5.11 5.45 -32.04
CA THR A 154 -6.29 5.13 -32.85
C THR A 154 -6.48 3.61 -32.90
N LEU A 155 -7.65 3.11 -32.49
CA LEU A 155 -7.96 1.68 -32.51
C LEU A 155 -7.97 1.15 -33.95
N LEU A 156 -7.49 -0.09 -34.16
CA LEU A 156 -7.64 -0.78 -35.43
C LEU A 156 -9.07 -1.31 -35.60
N ALA A 157 -9.62 -1.20 -36.81
CA ALA A 157 -10.96 -1.71 -37.14
C ALA A 157 -11.14 -3.18 -36.69
N GLY A 158 -12.28 -3.47 -36.07
CA GLY A 158 -12.55 -4.74 -35.37
C GLY A 158 -12.31 -4.69 -33.87
N ASN A 159 -11.50 -3.75 -33.37
CA ASN A 159 -11.41 -3.42 -31.94
C ASN A 159 -12.44 -2.33 -31.63
N ASN A 160 -13.36 -2.60 -30.72
CA ASN A 160 -14.35 -1.64 -30.22
C ASN A 160 -14.17 -1.48 -28.70
N PHE A 161 -14.31 -0.26 -28.17
CA PHE A 161 -14.53 -0.11 -26.74
C PHE A 161 -15.91 -0.68 -26.38
N ASN A 162 -15.94 -1.90 -25.85
CA ASN A 162 -17.11 -2.41 -25.14
C ASN A 162 -17.24 -1.70 -23.78
N SER A 163 -18.34 -1.95 -23.06
CA SER A 163 -18.58 -1.38 -21.71
C SER A 163 -17.54 -1.78 -20.66
N GLN A 164 -16.73 -2.80 -20.93
CA GLN A 164 -15.61 -3.22 -20.06
C GLN A 164 -14.28 -2.56 -20.43
N SER A 165 -14.21 -1.80 -21.53
CA SER A 165 -12.98 -1.19 -22.06
C SER A 165 -12.99 0.34 -21.94
N LEU A 166 -13.85 0.90 -21.08
CA LEU A 166 -13.92 2.35 -20.87
C LEU A 166 -12.59 2.86 -20.31
N LEU A 167 -11.94 3.72 -21.09
CA LEU A 167 -10.84 4.58 -20.64
C LEU A 167 -11.37 5.98 -20.34
N TYR A 168 -10.80 6.61 -19.34
CA TYR A 168 -11.24 7.91 -18.85
C TYR A 168 -10.09 8.90 -18.66
N THR A 169 -10.41 10.20 -18.61
CA THR A 169 -9.41 11.26 -18.42
C THR A 169 -8.75 11.14 -17.05
N GLY A 170 -7.45 10.82 -17.03
CA GLY A 170 -6.67 10.49 -15.84
C GLY A 170 -6.15 9.05 -15.79
N ASP A 171 -6.62 8.16 -16.67
CA ASP A 171 -6.14 6.77 -16.75
C ASP A 171 -4.68 6.70 -17.21
N TYR A 172 -3.86 5.88 -16.54
CA TYR A 172 -2.53 5.54 -17.02
C TYR A 172 -2.61 4.38 -18.01
N CYS A 173 -2.04 4.57 -19.20
CA CYS A 173 -1.94 3.55 -20.23
C CYS A 173 -0.48 3.21 -20.52
N VAL A 174 -0.13 1.92 -20.52
CA VAL A 174 1.10 1.42 -21.14
C VAL A 174 0.83 1.23 -22.61
N LEU A 175 1.71 1.77 -23.46
CA LEU A 175 1.74 1.51 -24.90
C LEU A 175 3.00 0.70 -25.22
N ASN A 176 2.83 -0.44 -25.88
CA ASN A 176 3.90 -1.42 -26.13
C ASN A 176 3.95 -1.79 -27.63
N THR A 177 5.13 -1.71 -28.23
CA THR A 177 5.37 -1.98 -29.67
C THR A 177 6.05 -3.33 -29.94
N GLY A 178 6.15 -4.20 -28.92
CA GLY A 178 6.94 -5.43 -28.91
C GLY A 178 8.44 -5.22 -28.69
N GLN A 179 8.92 -3.97 -28.70
CA GLN A 179 10.32 -3.60 -28.48
C GLN A 179 10.44 -2.45 -27.46
N ASN A 180 9.65 -1.39 -27.66
CA ASN A 180 9.67 -0.19 -26.82
C ASN A 180 8.36 -0.07 -26.04
N ASN A 181 8.43 0.50 -24.84
CA ASN A 181 7.29 0.75 -23.97
C ASN A 181 7.24 2.23 -23.61
N ALA A 182 6.04 2.80 -23.55
CA ALA A 182 5.80 4.17 -23.12
C ALA A 182 4.60 4.24 -22.16
N ILE A 183 4.48 5.37 -21.47
CA ILE A 183 3.37 5.69 -20.56
C ILE A 183 2.68 6.97 -21.03
N GLY A 184 1.35 6.96 -21.08
CA GLY A 184 0.53 8.17 -21.27
C GLY A 184 -0.59 8.25 -20.25
N ILE A 185 -0.91 9.45 -19.77
CA ILE A 185 -2.21 9.72 -19.13
C ILE A 185 -3.22 10.02 -20.23
N VAL A 186 -4.38 9.37 -20.18
CA VAL A 186 -5.51 9.70 -21.06
C VAL A 186 -6.00 11.11 -20.74
N ASN A 187 -6.00 11.98 -21.75
CA ASN A 187 -6.52 13.34 -21.67
C ASN A 187 -8.01 13.41 -22.04
N GLY A 188 -8.47 12.48 -22.88
CA GLY A 188 -9.87 12.31 -23.26
C GLY A 188 -10.06 11.57 -24.59
N ASN A 189 -11.27 11.07 -24.81
CA ASN A 189 -11.67 10.34 -26.01
C ASN A 189 -12.45 11.29 -26.93
N THR A 190 -11.96 11.55 -28.15
CA THR A 190 -12.46 12.67 -29.00
C THR A 190 -13.36 12.28 -30.16
N SER A 191 -13.56 10.98 -30.46
CA SER A 191 -14.50 10.56 -31.50
C SER A 191 -15.82 10.04 -30.94
N SER A 192 -16.92 10.44 -31.57
CA SER A 192 -18.31 9.98 -31.31
C SER A 192 -18.58 8.51 -31.69
N GLY A 193 -17.51 7.70 -31.74
CA GLY A 193 -17.51 6.27 -32.04
C GLY A 193 -16.33 5.55 -31.38
N GLY A 194 -15.75 6.09 -30.32
CA GLY A 194 -14.81 5.37 -29.45
C GLY A 194 -13.59 4.80 -30.19
N THR A 195 -12.87 5.64 -30.94
CA THR A 195 -11.80 5.19 -31.85
C THR A 195 -10.47 5.89 -31.65
N ILE A 196 -10.46 7.07 -31.02
CA ILE A 196 -9.25 7.88 -30.77
C ILE A 196 -9.16 8.24 -29.28
N ILE A 197 -8.07 7.80 -28.66
CA ILE A 197 -7.61 8.23 -27.33
C ILE A 197 -6.57 9.33 -27.55
N ASN A 198 -6.64 10.41 -26.77
CA ASN A 198 -5.61 11.44 -26.74
C ASN A 198 -4.89 11.34 -25.39
N PHE A 199 -3.56 11.49 -25.39
CA PHE A 199 -2.75 11.50 -24.17
C PHE A 199 -2.22 12.90 -23.85
N SER A 200 -2.10 13.19 -22.56
CA SER A 200 -1.40 14.35 -22.03
C SER A 200 -0.14 13.90 -21.28
N GLY A 201 0.96 14.64 -21.44
CA GLY A 201 2.17 14.50 -20.61
C GLY A 201 2.83 13.13 -20.56
N GLY A 202 2.72 12.29 -21.60
CA GLY A 202 3.29 10.94 -21.58
C GLY A 202 4.81 10.89 -21.70
N ALA A 203 5.45 10.04 -20.90
CA ALA A 203 6.88 9.76 -20.99
C ALA A 203 7.15 8.67 -22.02
N GLY A 204 8.16 8.87 -22.86
CA GLY A 204 8.55 7.87 -23.87
C GLY A 204 7.58 7.71 -25.04
N LEU A 205 6.47 8.46 -25.15
CA LEU A 205 5.55 8.36 -26.31
C LEU A 205 6.27 8.67 -27.65
N ASN A 206 7.25 9.56 -27.60
CA ASN A 206 8.21 9.86 -28.67
C ASN A 206 9.29 8.78 -28.89
N THR A 207 9.46 7.84 -27.95
CA THR A 207 10.40 6.71 -28.05
C THR A 207 9.76 5.44 -28.60
N LEU A 208 8.45 5.44 -28.89
CA LEU A 208 7.74 4.34 -29.57
C LEU A 208 8.13 4.18 -31.07
N ASP A 209 9.14 4.92 -31.53
CA ASP A 209 9.54 5.12 -32.92
C ASP A 209 8.45 5.77 -33.81
N PRO A 210 8.30 7.11 -33.77
CA PRO A 210 7.34 7.83 -34.59
C PRO A 210 7.65 7.83 -36.09
N GLN A 211 8.82 7.32 -36.53
CA GLN A 211 9.16 7.21 -37.96
C GLN A 211 8.38 6.06 -38.63
N THR A 212 8.05 4.99 -37.91
CA THR A 212 7.31 3.84 -38.45
C THR A 212 5.80 4.05 -38.40
N LEU A 213 5.31 5.01 -39.21
CA LEU A 213 3.89 5.21 -39.51
C LEU A 213 3.20 3.86 -39.79
N ASN A 214 2.06 3.63 -39.14
CA ASN A 214 1.26 2.40 -39.15
C ASN A 214 1.76 1.21 -38.32
N ARG A 215 2.84 1.34 -37.53
CA ARG A 215 3.25 0.31 -36.56
C ARG A 215 2.10 -0.02 -35.59
N VAL A 216 1.87 -1.31 -35.37
CA VAL A 216 0.83 -1.82 -34.47
C VAL A 216 1.32 -1.70 -33.03
N VAL A 217 0.45 -1.19 -32.15
CA VAL A 217 0.73 -0.92 -30.74
C VAL A 217 -0.34 -1.58 -29.88
N THR A 218 0.07 -2.26 -28.81
CA THR A 218 -0.83 -2.77 -27.77
C THR A 218 -0.95 -1.75 -26.64
N LEU A 219 -2.17 -1.59 -26.11
CA LEU A 219 -2.48 -0.67 -25.01
C LEU A 219 -3.07 -1.43 -23.82
N TYR A 220 -2.51 -1.20 -22.64
CA TYR A 220 -3.00 -1.72 -21.36
C TYR A 220 -3.31 -0.56 -20.40
N ASN A 221 -4.53 -0.50 -19.86
CA ASN A 221 -4.86 0.36 -18.71
C ASN A 221 -4.19 -0.22 -17.45
N PHE A 222 -3.66 0.65 -16.58
CA PHE A 222 -3.06 0.24 -15.32
C PHE A 222 -3.29 1.24 -14.19
N TYR A 223 -3.22 0.75 -12.96
CA TYR A 223 -3.39 1.52 -11.74
C TYR A 223 -2.27 1.21 -10.74
N PHE A 224 -2.16 2.08 -9.73
CA PHE A 224 -1.17 1.98 -8.66
C PHE A 224 -1.84 1.60 -7.35
N VAL A 225 -1.15 0.79 -6.52
CA VAL A 225 -1.51 0.58 -5.11
C VAL A 225 -0.31 0.88 -4.24
N THR A 226 -0.44 1.83 -3.32
CA THR A 226 0.62 2.23 -2.37
C THR A 226 0.27 1.75 -0.98
N TYR A 227 1.23 1.09 -0.31
CA TYR A 227 1.16 0.80 1.12
C TYR A 227 2.09 1.73 1.88
N PHE A 228 1.59 2.36 2.93
CA PHE A 228 2.34 3.26 3.81
C PHE A 228 1.67 3.32 5.19
N VAL A 229 2.36 3.86 6.20
CA VAL A 229 1.79 4.10 7.54
C VAL A 229 1.53 5.59 7.72
N ASP A 230 0.34 5.98 8.20
CA ASP A 230 0.02 7.37 8.52
C ASP A 230 0.63 7.82 9.86
N SER A 231 0.52 9.12 10.16
CA SER A 231 1.06 9.70 11.41
C SER A 231 0.42 9.17 12.69
N LYS A 232 -0.70 8.43 12.60
CA LYS A 232 -1.41 7.83 13.74
C LYS A 232 -1.08 6.34 13.92
N GLY A 233 -0.26 5.76 13.05
CA GLY A 233 0.04 4.32 13.05
C GLY A 233 -1.02 3.47 12.35
N ASN A 234 -1.79 4.04 11.43
CA ASN A 234 -2.67 3.28 10.54
C ASN A 234 -1.88 2.85 9.30
N LEU A 235 -1.84 1.54 9.03
CA LEU A 235 -1.33 1.01 7.77
C LEU A 235 -2.42 1.16 6.71
N ILE A 236 -2.17 2.06 5.76
CA ILE A 236 -3.07 2.38 4.66
C ILE A 236 -2.63 1.63 3.40
N ARG A 237 -3.60 1.01 2.74
CA ARG A 237 -3.52 0.56 1.34
C ARG A 237 -4.31 1.54 0.49
N ARG A 238 -3.60 2.39 -0.25
CA ARG A 238 -4.12 3.41 -1.16
C ARG A 238 -4.19 2.87 -2.58
N GLU A 239 -5.38 2.83 -3.17
CA GLU A 239 -5.54 2.58 -4.61
C GLU A 239 -5.67 3.90 -5.36
N HIS A 240 -4.91 4.07 -6.44
CA HIS A 240 -5.13 5.17 -7.38
C HIS A 240 -6.36 4.87 -8.24
N LEU A 241 -7.36 5.75 -8.18
CA LEU A 241 -8.59 5.62 -8.95
C LEU A 241 -8.59 6.53 -10.18
N SER A 242 -8.92 5.92 -11.31
CA SER A 242 -9.39 6.58 -12.53
C SER A 242 -10.50 7.59 -12.23
N PRO A 243 -10.30 8.89 -12.51
CA PRO A 243 -11.42 9.80 -12.69
C PRO A 243 -12.20 9.33 -13.93
N PRO A 244 -13.55 9.42 -13.96
CA PRO A 244 -14.30 10.44 -13.27
C PRO A 244 -15.38 9.84 -12.35
N HIS A 245 -15.44 10.33 -11.11
CA HIS A 245 -16.71 10.42 -10.40
C HIS A 245 -17.42 11.74 -10.77
N THR A 246 -17.47 12.04 -12.08
CA THR A 246 -18.38 12.99 -12.71
C THR A 246 -19.30 12.19 -13.60
N SER A 247 -20.61 12.31 -13.40
CA SER A 247 -21.62 11.42 -13.96
C SER A 247 -21.58 11.26 -15.49
N ALA A 248 -22.12 10.12 -15.96
CA ALA A 248 -22.93 10.15 -17.17
C ALA A 248 -24.04 11.21 -17.01
N VAL A 249 -23.88 12.34 -17.73
CA VAL A 249 -24.77 13.52 -17.87
C VAL A 249 -25.97 13.56 -16.91
N GLY A 250 -25.77 14.02 -15.65
CA GLY A 250 -26.90 14.29 -14.74
C GLY A 250 -26.57 14.49 -13.25
N HIS A 251 -25.45 13.94 -12.75
CA HIS A 251 -25.02 14.06 -11.36
C HIS A 251 -23.63 14.72 -11.26
N THR A 252 -23.63 16.06 -11.27
CA THR A 252 -22.43 16.90 -11.07
C THR A 252 -21.87 16.84 -9.64
N THR A 253 -22.61 16.26 -8.70
CA THR A 253 -22.22 16.15 -7.30
C THR A 253 -22.35 14.70 -6.83
N PHE A 254 -21.27 13.93 -6.92
CA PHE A 254 -21.07 12.83 -5.99
C PHE A 254 -20.71 13.46 -4.65
N THR A 255 -21.70 13.67 -3.78
CA THR A 255 -21.43 13.74 -2.35
C THR A 255 -20.67 12.46 -2.00
N PRO A 256 -19.44 12.53 -1.44
CA PRO A 256 -18.80 11.34 -0.91
C PRO A 256 -19.79 10.71 0.05
N ARG A 257 -20.17 9.46 -0.16
CA ARG A 257 -21.00 8.76 0.84
C ARG A 257 -20.17 8.78 2.11
N THR A 258 -20.64 9.52 3.11
CA THR A 258 -20.03 9.54 4.44
C THR A 258 -20.21 8.15 5.04
N LEU A 259 -19.26 7.28 4.72
CA LEU A 259 -18.96 6.09 5.47
C LEU A 259 -18.48 6.60 6.84
N SER A 260 -19.46 6.74 7.74
CA SER A 260 -19.25 6.99 9.16
C SER A 260 -18.11 6.06 9.63
N PRO A 261 -17.16 6.57 10.43
CA PRO A 261 -15.79 6.07 10.49
C PRO A 261 -15.72 4.57 10.87
N GLU A 262 -14.65 3.83 10.57
CA GLU A 262 -13.25 4.25 10.78
C GLU A 262 -12.24 3.89 9.68
N THR A 263 -12.60 3.10 8.66
CA THR A 263 -11.60 2.37 7.85
C THR A 263 -11.33 2.86 6.43
N THR A 264 -12.18 3.69 5.81
CA THR A 264 -12.02 4.06 4.39
C THR A 264 -12.26 5.54 4.13
N THR A 265 -11.41 6.15 3.30
CA THR A 265 -11.57 7.53 2.83
C THR A 265 -11.32 7.64 1.32
N TYR A 266 -12.06 8.54 0.68
CA TYR A 266 -11.85 8.91 -0.72
C TYR A 266 -11.36 10.35 -0.77
N SER A 267 -10.27 10.60 -1.49
CA SER A 267 -9.72 11.95 -1.65
C SER A 267 -9.30 12.21 -3.09
N CYS A 268 -9.68 13.36 -3.64
CA CYS A 268 -9.12 13.87 -4.89
C CYS A 268 -8.21 15.05 -4.56
N GLY A 269 -6.96 14.97 -5.01
CA GLY A 269 -5.99 16.05 -4.88
C GLY A 269 -6.17 17.12 -5.95
N THR A 270 -5.51 18.26 -5.76
CA THR A 270 -5.31 19.25 -6.82
C THR A 270 -4.55 18.61 -7.98
N GLY A 271 -5.17 18.54 -9.17
CA GLY A 271 -4.62 17.88 -10.36
C GLY A 271 -5.42 16.69 -10.88
N ASN A 272 -6.68 16.52 -10.47
CA ASN A 272 -7.60 15.45 -10.89
C ASN A 272 -7.13 14.01 -10.56
N VAL A 273 -6.14 13.85 -9.68
CA VAL A 273 -5.75 12.52 -9.16
C VAL A 273 -6.62 12.18 -7.97
N CYS A 274 -7.26 11.02 -7.98
CA CYS A 274 -8.12 10.54 -6.91
C CYS A 274 -7.62 9.21 -6.32
N TYR A 275 -7.79 9.06 -5.02
CA TYR A 275 -7.29 7.94 -4.22
C TYR A 275 -8.40 7.35 -3.35
N TYR A 276 -8.39 6.03 -3.22
CA TYR A 276 -9.16 5.28 -2.24
C TYR A 276 -8.23 4.69 -1.20
N ASP A 277 -8.26 5.25 0.01
CA ASP A 277 -7.44 4.84 1.13
C ASP A 277 -8.24 3.87 2.02
N ASN A 278 -7.70 2.67 2.23
CA ASN A 278 -8.27 1.64 3.09
C ASN A 278 -7.29 1.31 4.23
N ILE A 279 -7.72 1.45 5.48
CA ILE A 279 -6.93 1.10 6.67
C ILE A 279 -7.03 -0.41 6.89
N ILE A 280 -5.88 -1.09 6.76
CA ILE A 280 -5.79 -2.56 6.81
C ILE A 280 -5.16 -3.09 8.10
N ALA A 281 -4.47 -2.23 8.86
CA ALA A 281 -4.07 -2.48 10.25
C ALA A 281 -3.92 -1.15 11.01
N THR A 282 -3.99 -1.20 12.34
CA THR A 282 -3.87 -0.05 13.24
C THR A 282 -2.83 -0.33 14.33
N GLY A 283 -2.30 0.72 14.96
CA GLY A 283 -1.26 0.59 15.98
C GLY A 283 0.12 0.17 15.43
N VAL A 284 0.38 0.41 14.14
CA VAL A 284 1.67 0.14 13.51
C VAL A 284 2.66 1.23 13.88
N GLU A 285 3.79 0.87 14.49
CA GLU A 285 4.88 1.79 14.86
C GLU A 285 5.97 1.88 13.79
N ASP A 286 6.08 0.85 12.96
CA ASP A 286 7.11 0.71 11.94
C ASP A 286 6.67 -0.25 10.82
N LEU A 287 7.02 0.08 9.58
CA LEU A 287 6.81 -0.72 8.38
C LEU A 287 8.12 -0.65 7.57
N GLN A 288 8.71 -1.82 7.32
CA GLN A 288 10.00 -1.91 6.64
C GLN A 288 9.95 -2.94 5.51
N PHE A 289 10.56 -2.60 4.36
CA PHE A 289 10.69 -3.51 3.23
C PHE A 289 12.15 -3.85 2.96
N SER A 290 12.48 -5.12 2.75
CA SER A 290 13.84 -5.56 2.41
C SER A 290 13.84 -6.44 1.16
N TYR A 291 14.75 -6.16 0.24
CA TYR A 291 14.75 -6.73 -1.11
C TYR A 291 15.91 -7.70 -1.30
N LEU A 292 15.61 -8.95 -1.64
CA LEU A 292 16.63 -9.93 -2.03
C LEU A 292 16.76 -9.92 -3.55
N LEU A 293 17.90 -9.42 -4.03
CA LEU A 293 18.25 -9.40 -5.45
C LEU A 293 18.80 -10.75 -5.93
N THR A 294 18.69 -10.98 -7.23
CA THR A 294 19.37 -12.04 -7.96
C THR A 294 20.86 -11.77 -7.93
N GLU A 295 21.64 -12.81 -7.66
CA GLU A 295 23.09 -12.82 -7.78
C GLU A 295 23.53 -12.58 -9.24
N ARG A 296 23.61 -11.30 -9.63
CA ARG A 296 24.33 -10.92 -10.84
C ARG A 296 25.82 -10.98 -10.50
N LYS A 297 26.57 -11.82 -11.21
CA LYS A 297 28.04 -11.82 -11.11
C LYS A 297 28.55 -10.39 -11.39
N LEU A 298 29.05 -9.73 -10.35
CA LEU A 298 30.00 -8.63 -10.51
C LEU A 298 31.24 -9.23 -11.18
N THR A 299 31.44 -8.90 -12.46
CA THR A 299 32.47 -9.51 -13.31
C THR A 299 33.89 -9.03 -13.00
N THR A 300 34.03 -8.03 -12.12
CA THR A 300 35.26 -7.59 -11.49
C THR A 300 35.32 -8.14 -10.05
N GLY A 301 36.27 -9.04 -9.79
CA GLY A 301 36.24 -9.91 -8.62
C GLY A 301 36.55 -9.22 -7.28
N GLY A 302 35.67 -9.40 -6.30
CA GLY A 302 35.88 -9.05 -4.90
C GLY A 302 34.67 -9.40 -4.03
N ALA A 303 34.89 -10.13 -2.93
CA ALA A 303 33.97 -10.43 -1.82
C ALA A 303 32.47 -10.70 -2.15
N PHE A 304 32.07 -11.97 -2.12
CA PHE A 304 30.67 -12.40 -2.28
C PHE A 304 29.95 -12.44 -0.93
N LEU A 305 29.38 -11.31 -0.45
CA LEU A 305 28.46 -11.25 0.71
C LEU A 305 27.87 -9.84 0.90
N THR A 306 26.58 -9.62 0.55
CA THR A 306 25.86 -8.36 0.86
C THR A 306 24.40 -8.59 1.24
N THR A 307 24.15 -9.32 2.33
CA THR A 307 22.90 -9.19 3.10
C THR A 307 22.99 -7.91 3.95
N GLY A 308 22.68 -6.76 3.35
CA GLY A 308 22.76 -5.44 4.01
C GLY A 308 21.46 -4.64 3.91
N PRO A 309 21.19 -3.72 4.86
CA PRO A 309 20.04 -2.83 4.79
C PRO A 309 20.20 -1.78 3.68
N VAL A 310 19.12 -1.59 2.90
CA VAL A 310 19.05 -0.75 1.69
C VAL A 310 18.77 0.72 2.08
N ASN A 311 19.49 1.69 1.49
CA ASN A 311 19.72 3.00 2.14
C ASN A 311 19.92 4.22 1.19
N ASP A 312 19.56 4.18 -0.10
CA ASP A 312 19.11 5.40 -0.82
C ASP A 312 17.56 5.51 -0.71
N PRO A 313 16.98 6.68 -1.06
CA PRO A 313 15.70 6.83 -1.76
C PRO A 313 15.50 6.04 -3.09
N GLY A 314 16.28 5.00 -3.38
CA GLY A 314 16.34 4.32 -4.69
C GLY A 314 16.96 2.92 -4.64
N PHE A 315 18.24 2.79 -4.29
CA PHE A 315 18.85 1.57 -3.73
C PHE A 315 19.94 1.81 -2.67
N TYR A 316 21.18 2.17 -3.07
CA TYR A 316 22.50 2.15 -2.38
C TYR A 316 22.58 2.19 -0.82
N GLY A 317 23.50 2.97 -0.26
CA GLY A 317 23.61 3.23 1.18
C GLY A 317 24.68 4.26 1.53
N SER A 318 24.55 4.82 2.74
CA SER A 318 25.42 5.84 3.36
C SER A 318 25.21 7.29 2.92
N THR A 319 25.29 8.19 3.91
CA THR A 319 25.15 9.66 3.80
C THR A 319 26.47 10.36 3.41
N ALA A 320 27.37 9.71 2.66
CA ALA A 320 28.73 10.19 2.45
C ALA A 320 29.31 9.95 1.05
N ASN A 321 29.30 11.00 0.22
CA ASN A 321 30.25 11.34 -0.86
C ASN A 321 31.22 10.22 -1.33
N GLN A 322 30.73 9.27 -2.13
CA GLN A 322 31.59 8.39 -2.95
C GLN A 322 31.01 8.26 -4.35
N GLY A 323 31.79 8.66 -5.36
CA GLY A 323 31.36 8.78 -6.77
C GLY A 323 31.25 7.44 -7.52
N VAL A 324 30.67 6.42 -6.91
CA VAL A 324 30.42 5.13 -7.57
C VAL A 324 29.22 5.29 -8.49
N GLN A 325 29.41 5.09 -9.81
CA GLN A 325 28.28 5.12 -10.75
C GLN A 325 27.27 4.03 -10.41
N SER A 326 25.98 4.40 -10.46
CA SER A 326 24.88 3.47 -10.21
C SER A 326 24.93 2.27 -11.14
N THR A 327 25.31 1.11 -10.60
CA THR A 327 25.13 -0.18 -11.28
C THR A 327 23.63 -0.46 -11.32
N GLU A 328 23.03 -0.45 -12.52
CA GLU A 328 21.61 -0.74 -12.71
C GLU A 328 21.22 -2.13 -12.16
N TYR A 329 20.85 -2.18 -10.88
CA TYR A 329 20.05 -3.27 -10.32
C TYR A 329 18.64 -3.09 -10.84
N ARG A 330 18.19 -4.03 -11.66
CA ARG A 330 16.88 -3.95 -12.30
C ARG A 330 15.87 -4.57 -11.33
N MET A 331 14.65 -4.06 -11.25
CA MET A 331 13.66 -4.69 -10.38
C MET A 331 13.25 -6.10 -10.87
N LEU A 332 13.57 -6.43 -12.13
CA LEU A 332 13.68 -7.81 -12.65
C LEU A 332 14.51 -8.75 -11.75
N ASP A 333 15.57 -8.23 -11.14
CA ASP A 333 16.51 -9.00 -10.33
C ASP A 333 15.91 -9.34 -8.96
N ILE A 334 14.90 -8.61 -8.46
CA ILE A 334 14.26 -8.88 -7.15
C ILE A 334 13.58 -10.26 -7.19
N ARG A 335 14.09 -11.18 -6.36
CA ARG A 335 13.55 -12.55 -6.18
C ARG A 335 12.56 -12.66 -5.03
N ARG A 336 12.70 -11.79 -4.04
CA ARG A 336 11.90 -11.80 -2.81
C ARG A 336 11.85 -10.42 -2.18
N VAL A 337 10.66 -10.08 -1.69
CA VAL A 337 10.42 -8.94 -0.81
C VAL A 337 10.11 -9.49 0.58
N ASN A 338 10.92 -9.12 1.56
CA ASN A 338 10.59 -9.29 2.97
C ASN A 338 9.83 -8.04 3.43
N VAL A 339 8.78 -8.22 4.22
CA VAL A 339 7.95 -7.16 4.80
C VAL A 339 7.96 -7.35 6.31
N SER A 340 8.38 -6.35 7.07
CA SER A 340 8.34 -6.36 8.53
C SER A 340 7.35 -5.29 9.00
N ILE A 341 6.39 -5.70 9.83
CA ILE A 341 5.41 -4.80 10.45
C ILE A 341 5.57 -4.90 11.97
N LYS A 342 5.93 -3.80 12.63
CA LYS A 342 6.06 -3.74 14.10
C LYS A 342 4.87 -2.96 14.65
N VAL A 343 4.15 -3.56 15.59
CA VAL A 343 2.87 -3.01 16.07
C VAL A 343 2.76 -3.02 17.60
N ARG A 344 1.84 -2.21 18.12
CA ARG A 344 1.68 -1.87 19.53
C ARG A 344 0.23 -1.58 19.90
N ALA A 345 -0.24 -2.15 20.99
CA ALA A 345 -1.56 -1.86 21.57
C ALA A 345 -1.53 -0.57 22.40
N GLN A 346 -1.53 0.60 21.74
CA GLN A 346 -1.33 1.95 22.33
C GLN A 346 -2.16 2.24 23.61
N GLU A 347 -3.40 1.76 23.68
CA GLU A 347 -4.26 1.96 24.86
C GLU A 347 -3.75 1.25 26.12
N ARG A 348 -2.90 0.22 25.97
CA ARG A 348 -2.27 -0.50 27.08
C ARG A 348 -1.14 0.34 27.70
N ASP A 349 -0.36 1.06 26.89
CA ASP A 349 0.67 1.99 27.37
C ASP A 349 0.09 3.10 28.25
N LEU A 350 -1.08 3.62 27.88
CA LEU A 350 -1.79 4.62 28.69
C LEU A 350 -2.21 4.07 30.06
N LYS A 351 -2.53 2.77 30.16
CA LYS A 351 -2.79 2.09 31.46
C LYS A 351 -1.51 1.73 32.22
N ILE A 352 -0.36 1.62 31.56
CA ILE A 352 0.94 1.34 32.21
C ILE A 352 1.59 2.61 32.79
N LYS A 353 1.04 3.81 32.54
CA LYS A 353 1.38 5.05 33.27
C LYS A 353 0.93 5.07 34.74
N ASP A 354 0.48 3.95 35.30
CA ASP A 354 0.30 3.78 36.74
C ASP A 354 1.66 3.95 37.45
N PRO A 355 1.85 4.96 38.32
CA PRO A 355 3.13 5.23 38.98
C PRO A 355 3.60 4.09 39.89
N TYR A 356 2.72 3.14 40.26
CA TYR A 356 3.04 2.02 41.13
C TYR A 356 3.57 0.78 40.39
N ASN A 357 3.58 0.74 39.04
CA ASN A 357 4.05 -0.45 38.29
C ASN A 357 4.92 -0.13 37.05
N ASN A 358 6.03 0.55 37.30
CA ASN A 358 7.03 0.95 36.31
C ASN A 358 7.82 -0.20 35.63
N LYS A 359 7.48 -1.48 35.86
CA LYS A 359 8.21 -2.64 35.29
C LYS A 359 7.51 -3.40 34.16
N MET A 360 6.23 -3.12 33.85
CA MET A 360 5.49 -3.87 32.81
C MET A 360 5.48 -3.24 31.41
N GLY A 361 6.19 -2.12 31.19
CA GLY A 361 6.11 -1.28 29.98
C GLY A 361 6.73 -1.81 28.68
N TYR A 362 7.14 -3.07 28.59
CA TYR A 362 7.88 -3.62 27.44
C TYR A 362 7.26 -4.87 26.78
N LEU A 363 6.19 -5.43 27.34
CA LEU A 363 5.74 -6.80 27.04
C LEU A 363 4.83 -6.97 25.81
N TYR A 364 4.46 -5.89 25.11
CA TYR A 364 3.37 -5.91 24.10
C TYR A 364 3.70 -5.14 22.81
N ARG A 365 4.96 -5.22 22.39
CA ARG A 365 5.41 -4.96 21.02
C ARG A 365 5.71 -6.29 20.35
N PHE A 366 5.31 -6.47 19.10
CA PHE A 366 5.69 -7.63 18.30
C PHE A 366 5.99 -7.22 16.86
N SER A 367 6.90 -7.97 16.23
CA SER A 367 7.20 -7.90 14.81
C SER A 367 6.48 -9.05 14.10
N LEU A 368 5.84 -8.77 12.97
CA LEU A 368 5.36 -9.78 12.05
C LEU A 368 6.15 -9.64 10.74
N ASP A 369 6.88 -10.70 10.40
CA ASP A 369 7.77 -10.72 9.25
C ASP A 369 7.24 -11.69 8.18
N GLY A 370 6.94 -11.17 6.98
CA GLY A 370 6.51 -11.94 5.81
C GLY A 370 7.60 -11.98 4.74
N SER A 371 7.79 -13.13 4.08
CA SER A 371 8.78 -13.32 3.01
C SER A 371 8.07 -13.77 1.73
N TYR A 372 7.90 -12.86 0.77
CA TYR A 372 7.18 -13.11 -0.47
C TYR A 372 8.15 -13.21 -1.63
N ASN A 373 8.25 -14.40 -2.24
CA ASN A 373 8.95 -14.53 -3.51
C ASN A 373 8.13 -13.81 -4.59
N THR A 374 8.74 -12.88 -5.30
CA THR A 374 8.17 -12.34 -6.54
C THR A 374 8.07 -13.49 -7.54
N ARG A 375 6.94 -13.62 -8.25
CA ARG A 375 6.94 -14.49 -9.44
C ARG A 375 7.90 -13.86 -10.44
N ASN A 376 8.94 -14.59 -10.84
CA ASN A 376 9.98 -14.10 -11.75
C ASN A 376 9.36 -13.28 -12.89
N PHE A 377 9.74 -12.00 -13.00
CA PHE A 377 9.32 -11.09 -14.07
C PHE A 377 9.86 -11.48 -15.48
N TYR A 378 10.33 -12.72 -15.62
CA TYR A 378 10.82 -13.38 -16.83
C TYR A 378 9.73 -14.17 -17.59
N GLY A 379 8.46 -13.88 -17.31
CA GLY A 379 7.32 -14.43 -18.06
C GLY A 379 7.39 -14.01 -19.52
N ALA A 380 7.56 -14.98 -20.42
CA ALA A 380 7.63 -14.80 -21.87
C ALA A 380 8.81 -13.95 -22.39
N ASN A 381 10.04 -14.37 -22.09
CA ASN A 381 11.09 -14.31 -23.11
C ASN A 381 10.64 -15.13 -24.32
N TYR A 382 9.95 -14.51 -25.28
CA TYR A 382 9.75 -15.07 -26.61
C TYR A 382 11.13 -15.25 -27.25
N LYS A 383 11.67 -16.47 -27.22
CA LYS A 383 12.60 -16.88 -28.26
C LYS A 383 11.84 -16.73 -29.59
N PRO A 384 12.31 -15.91 -30.55
CA PRO A 384 11.77 -16.02 -31.90
C PRO A 384 12.02 -17.44 -32.38
N ILE A 385 10.97 -18.12 -32.84
CA ILE A 385 11.12 -19.37 -33.58
C ILE A 385 11.66 -18.96 -34.94
N THR A 386 12.99 -18.95 -35.08
CA THR A 386 13.64 -18.92 -36.39
C THR A 386 13.26 -20.21 -37.13
N PRO A 387 12.88 -20.12 -38.42
CA PRO A 387 12.56 -21.29 -39.24
C PRO A 387 13.79 -22.17 -39.50
#